data_AF-A0A2H9Q916-F1
#
_entry.id   AF-A0A2H9Q916-F1
#
_cell.length_a   1.000
_cell.length_b   1.000
_cell.length_c   1.000
_cell.angle_alpha   90.00
_cell.angle_beta   90.00
_cell.angle_gamma   90.00
#
_symmetry.space_group_name_H-M   'P 1'
#
loop_
_entity.id
_entity.type
_entity.pdbx_description
1 polymer ?
#
loop_
_entity_poly.entity_id
_entity_poly.type
_entity_poly.pdbx_seq_one_letter_code
_entity_poly.pdbx_strand_id
1 'polypeptide(L)' 'MNCISCGKRARVSFKCPKCGTEIARCSTCRRNEVAYKCRSCNEFTGP' A
#
# COMPACT_ATOMS: atom_id res chain seq x y z
N MET A 1 -5.24 -10.88 -2.51
CA MET A 1 -4.92 -9.46 -2.32
C MET A 1 -3.47 -9.32 -1.89
N ASN A 2 -2.67 -8.58 -2.66
CA ASN A 2 -1.21 -8.59 -2.56
C ASN A 2 -0.68 -7.24 -2.10
N CYS A 3 0.43 -7.25 -1.35
CA CYS A 3 1.08 -6.05 -0.85
C CYS A 3 1.57 -5.19 -2.02
N ILE A 4 1.20 -3.90 -2.04
CA ILE A 4 1.58 -2.97 -3.11
C ILE A 4 3.11 -2.79 -3.22
N SER A 5 3.84 -2.92 -2.11
CA SER A 5 5.30 -2.75 -2.06
C SER A 5 6.07 -3.99 -2.53
N CYS A 6 5.65 -5.20 -2.17
CA CYS A 6 6.46 -6.41 -2.35
C CYS A 6 5.73 -7.62 -2.95
N GLY A 7 4.43 -7.52 -3.25
CA GLY A 7 3.64 -8.60 -3.85
C GLY A 7 3.25 -9.76 -2.92
N LYS A 8 3.82 -9.86 -1.71
CA LYS A 8 3.46 -10.88 -0.71
C LYS A 8 2.01 -10.71 -0.23
N ARG A 9 1.41 -11.77 0.33
CA ARG A 9 0.03 -11.74 0.87
C ARG A 9 -0.13 -10.61 1.87
N ALA A 10 -1.06 -9.69 1.58
CA ALA A 10 -1.35 -8.57 2.47
C ALA A 10 -2.13 -9.05 3.71
N ARG A 11 -1.97 -8.33 4.82
CA ARG A 11 -2.74 -8.57 6.06
C ARG A 11 -3.72 -7.45 6.38
N VAL A 12 -3.50 -6.27 5.83
CA VAL A 12 -4.37 -5.10 6.02
C VAL A 12 -4.62 -4.44 4.66
N SER A 13 -5.84 -3.95 4.47
CA SER A 13 -6.22 -3.08 3.35
C SER A 13 -6.83 -1.79 3.88
N PHE A 14 -6.66 -0.71 3.13
CA PHE A 14 -7.21 0.60 3.42
C PHE A 14 -7.38 1.39 2.12
N LYS A 15 -8.18 2.45 2.13
CA LYS A 15 -8.37 3.30 0.95
C LYS A 15 -7.28 4.34 0.83
N CYS A 16 -6.83 4.58 -0.40
CA CYS A 16 -5.94 5.69 -0.74
C CYS A 16 -6.62 7.01 -0.35
N PRO A 17 -5.95 7.90 0.40
CA PRO A 17 -6.56 9.16 0.82
C PRO A 17 -6.77 10.15 -0.34
N LYS A 18 -6.13 9.92 -1.50
CA LYS A 18 -6.26 10.79 -2.69
C LYS A 18 -7.36 10.34 -3.64
N CYS A 19 -7.44 9.05 -3.95
CA CYS A 19 -8.35 8.53 -4.99
C CYS A 19 -9.31 7.44 -4.51
N GLY A 20 -9.27 7.06 -3.22
CA GLY A 20 -10.15 6.04 -2.67
C GLY A 20 -9.86 4.60 -3.12
N THR A 21 -8.83 4.37 -3.95
CA THR A 21 -8.40 3.03 -4.38
C THR A 21 -8.02 2.19 -3.18
N GLU A 22 -8.43 0.92 -3.17
CA GLU A 22 -8.04 -0.02 -2.13
C GLU A 22 -6.56 -0.42 -2.25
N ILE A 23 -5.80 -0.14 -1.20
CA ILE A 23 -4.38 -0.47 -1.08
C ILE A 23 -4.22 -1.53 -0.02
N ALA A 24 -3.50 -2.59 -0.34
CA ALA A 24 -3.19 -3.66 0.60
C ALA A 24 -1.70 -3.66 0.95
N ARG A 25 -1.37 -3.84 2.24
CA ARG A 25 0.01 -3.93 2.73
C ARG A 25 0.22 -5.10 3.66
N CYS A 26 1.43 -5.65 3.64
CA CYS A 26 1.87 -6.68 4.58
C CYS A 26 2.48 -6.05 5.84
N SER A 27 2.46 -6.78 6.94
CA SER A 27 2.98 -6.31 8.23
C SER A 27 4.46 -5.95 8.17
N THR A 28 5.26 -6.68 7.39
CA THR A 28 6.70 -6.43 7.22
C THR A 28 6.98 -5.08 6.57
N CYS A 29 6.32 -4.77 5.45
CA CYS A 29 6.51 -3.49 4.76
C CYS A 29 5.99 -2.32 5.61
N ARG A 30 4.91 -2.51 6.37
CA ARG A 30 4.41 -1.50 7.32
C ARG A 30 5.37 -1.27 8.49
N ARG A 31 5.95 -2.33 9.06
CA ARG A 31 6.90 -2.24 10.20
C ARG A 31 8.22 -1.59 9.80
N ASN A 32 8.68 -1.85 8.57
CA ASN A 32 9.92 -1.27 8.04
C ASN A 32 9.69 0.04 7.27
N GLU A 33 8.49 0.63 7.36
CA GLU A 33 8.14 1.92 6.73
C GLU A 33 8.54 1.99 5.24
N VAL A 34 8.34 0.87 4.52
CA VAL A 34 8.76 0.73 3.13
C VAL A 34 7.89 1.59 2.23
N ALA A 35 8.45 2.71 1.76
CA ALA A 35 7.75 3.64 0.88
C ALA A 35 6.99 2.92 -0.25
N TYR A 36 5.75 3.34 -0.49
CA TYR A 36 4.89 2.81 -1.53
C TYR A 36 4.16 3.94 -2.24
N LYS A 37 4.04 3.79 -3.56
CA LYS A 37 3.29 4.70 -4.42
C LYS A 37 1.94 4.07 -4.78
N CYS A 38 0.86 4.83 -4.64
CA CYS A 38 -0.45 4.40 -5.12
C CYS A 38 -0.42 4.27 -6.65
N ARG A 39 -0.66 3.07 -7.18
CA ARG A 39 -0.59 2.81 -8.63
C ARG A 39 -1.77 3.39 -9.41
N SER A 40 -2.90 3.67 -8.75
CA SER A 40 -4.09 4.21 -9.42
C SER A 40 -3.98 5.71 -9.67
N CYS A 41 -3.68 6.52 -8.65
CA CYS A 41 -3.56 7.97 -8.85
C CYS A 41 -2.13 8.45 -9.07
N ASN A 42 -1.11 7.67 -8.69
CA ASN A 42 0.30 8.07 -8.74
C ASN A 42 0.68 9.36 -7.97
N GLU A 43 -0.26 9.98 -7.28
CA GLU A 43 -0.07 11.23 -6.52
C GLU A 43 0.19 11.00 -5.03
N PHE A 44 -0.05 9.79 -4.53
CA PHE A 44 0.17 9.45 -3.13
C PHE A 44 1.38 8.52 -2.96
N THR A 45 2.35 8.97 -2.16
CA THR A 45 3.45 8.15 -1.66
C THR A 45 3.38 8.14 -0.14
N GLY A 46 3.21 6.95 0.44
CA GLY A 46 3.21 6.75 1.89
C GLY A 46 4.36 5.84 2.33
N PRO A 47 4.67 5.78 3.64
CA PRO A 47 5.61 4.81 4.22
C PRO A 47 4.98 3.43 4.32
#